data_AF-A0A258BHF9-F1
#
_entry.id   AF-A0A258BHF9-F1
#
_cell.length_a   1.000
_cell.length_b   1.000
_cell.length_c   1.000
_cell.angle_alpha   90.00
_cell.angle_beta   90.00
_cell.angle_gamma   90.00
#
_symmetry.space_group_name_H-M   'P 1'
#
loop_
_entity.id
_entity.type
_entity.pdbx_description
1 polymer ?
#
loop_
_entity_poly.entity_id
_entity_poly.type
_entity_poly.pdbx_seq_one_letter_code
_entity_poly.pdbx_strand_id
1 'polypeptide(L)'
;LVLRTAWMFDNHMETEARAWIAACKVACAKIAHDIIFRAMHLLGSLGVSNFTPLGRMWANVLVMGMADGPTEIHQMYAARHLLRKHKPAPGRFPTDYIPDLRRKAEEKFAKAPEPIA
;
A
#
# COMPACT_ATOMS: atom_id res chain seq x y z
N LEU A 1 5.97 9.83 6.39
CA LEU A 1 5.33 10.01 5.06
C LEU A 1 5.12 11.48 4.77
N VAL A 2 4.20 12.16 5.46
CA VAL A 2 3.89 13.60 5.28
C VAL A 2 5.14 14.49 5.23
N LEU A 3 5.96 14.51 6.30
CA LEU A 3 7.12 15.41 6.40
C LEU A 3 8.20 15.12 5.34
N ARG A 4 8.37 13.85 4.97
CA ARG A 4 9.29 13.47 3.90
C ARG A 4 8.80 14.00 2.55
N THR A 5 7.51 13.84 2.26
CA THR A 5 6.91 14.37 1.04
C THR A 5 7.05 15.90 0.99
N ALA A 6 6.77 16.60 2.09
CA ALA A 6 6.96 18.05 2.18
C ALA A 6 8.41 18.46 1.89
N TRP A 7 9.37 17.82 2.57
CA TRP A 7 10.80 18.05 2.33
C TRP A 7 11.20 17.85 0.87
N MET A 8 10.64 16.85 0.17
CA MET A 8 10.94 16.64 -1.25
C MET A 8 10.42 17.78 -2.14
N PHE A 9 9.28 18.39 -1.81
CA PHE A 9 8.78 19.58 -2.52
C PHE A 9 9.67 20.79 -2.25
N ASP A 10 10.07 20.99 -1.00
CA ASP A 10 10.96 22.09 -0.62
C ASP A 10 12.33 22.01 -1.32
N ASN A 11 12.76 20.80 -1.71
CA ASN A 11 14.00 20.55 -2.45
C ASN A 11 13.80 20.41 -3.97
N HIS A 12 12.66 20.86 -4.52
CA HIS A 12 12.35 20.81 -5.95
C HIS A 12 12.39 19.41 -6.59
N MET A 13 12.15 18.36 -5.81
CA MET A 13 12.09 16.96 -6.28
C MET A 13 10.67 16.54 -6.65
N GLU A 14 9.95 17.40 -7.37
CA GLU A 14 8.50 17.24 -7.58
C GLU A 14 8.13 15.94 -8.29
N THR A 15 8.92 15.53 -9.28
CA THR A 15 8.63 14.34 -10.10
C THR A 15 8.66 13.07 -9.24
N GLU A 16 9.69 12.93 -8.40
CA GLU A 16 9.83 11.84 -7.45
C GLU A 16 8.81 11.94 -6.31
N ALA A 17 8.48 13.16 -5.88
CA ALA A 17 7.56 13.41 -4.76
C ALA A 17 6.10 13.04 -5.07
N ARG A 18 5.67 13.08 -6.34
CA ARG A 18 4.29 12.74 -6.74
C ARG A 18 3.83 11.36 -6.27
N ALA A 19 4.70 10.34 -6.33
CA ALA A 19 4.38 9.01 -5.82
C ALA A 19 4.21 9.02 -4.28
N TRP A 20 5.03 9.82 -3.59
CA TRP A 20 4.98 9.97 -2.14
C TRP A 20 3.75 10.74 -1.66
N ILE A 21 3.23 11.71 -2.43
CA ILE A 21 1.95 12.37 -2.12
C ILE A 21 0.82 11.35 -2.14
N ALA A 22 0.70 10.57 -3.22
CA ALA A 22 -0.35 9.57 -3.35
C ALA A 22 -0.27 8.52 -2.23
N ALA A 23 0.93 8.01 -1.95
CA ALA A 23 1.15 7.08 -0.84
C ALA A 23 0.77 7.70 0.52
N CYS A 24 1.11 8.97 0.73
CA CYS A 24 0.75 9.69 1.94
C CYS A 24 -0.77 9.79 2.11
N LYS A 25 -1.50 10.16 1.05
CA LYS A 25 -2.97 10.26 1.08
C LYS A 25 -3.64 8.93 1.42
N VAL A 26 -3.20 7.84 0.81
CA VAL A 26 -3.70 6.48 1.09
C VAL A 26 -3.43 6.11 2.55
N ALA A 27 -2.20 6.33 3.03
CA ALA A 27 -1.82 5.97 4.40
C ALA A 27 -2.58 6.79 5.43
N CYS A 28 -2.72 8.11 5.23
CA CYS A 28 -3.43 8.99 6.16
C CYS A 28 -4.90 8.61 6.33
N ALA A 29 -5.60 8.29 5.24
CA ALA A 29 -7.00 7.87 5.29
C ALA A 29 -7.17 6.59 6.13
N LYS A 30 -6.32 5.58 5.88
CA LYS A 30 -6.35 4.32 6.63
C LYS A 30 -5.97 4.48 8.10
N ILE A 31 -4.92 5.24 8.38
CA ILE A 31 -4.45 5.46 9.76
C ILE A 31 -5.51 6.21 10.57
N ALA A 32 -6.12 7.26 9.99
CA ALA A 32 -7.19 7.99 10.65
C ALA A 32 -8.38 7.08 10.96
N HIS A 33 -8.82 6.28 9.98
CA HIS A 33 -9.86 5.27 10.16
C HIS A 33 -9.56 4.35 11.34
N ASP A 34 -8.41 3.68 11.32
CA ASP A 34 -8.06 2.64 12.28
C ASP A 34 -7.91 3.21 13.70
N ILE A 35 -7.31 4.40 13.85
CA ILE A 35 -7.15 5.05 15.15
C ILE A 35 -8.51 5.48 15.72
N ILE A 36 -9.34 6.16 14.91
CA ILE A 36 -10.65 6.65 15.37
C ILE A 36 -11.55 5.48 15.74
N PHE A 37 -11.60 4.45 14.90
CA PHE A 37 -12.38 3.24 15.17
C PHE A 37 -11.97 2.58 16.48
N ARG A 38 -10.65 2.40 16.70
CA ARG A 38 -10.13 1.83 17.95
C ARG A 38 -10.45 2.70 19.16
N ALA A 39 -10.37 4.03 19.04
CA ALA A 39 -10.73 4.95 20.12
C ALA A 39 -12.23 4.87 20.46
N MET A 40 -13.10 4.77 19.46
CA MET A 40 -14.53 4.56 19.65
C MET A 40 -14.80 3.23 20.38
N HIS A 41 -14.16 2.15 19.96
CA HIS A 41 -14.27 0.85 20.61
C HIS A 41 -13.82 0.86 22.08
N LEU A 42 -12.70 1.52 22.39
CA LEU A 42 -12.19 1.62 23.76
C LEU A 42 -13.15 2.37 24.71
N LEU A 43 -13.94 3.31 24.19
CA LEU A 43 -14.89 4.09 24.97
C LEU A 43 -16.30 3.48 25.05
N GLY A 44 -16.55 2.36 24.36
CA GLY A 44 -17.85 1.69 24.36
C GLY A 44 -19.00 2.62 23.94
N SER A 45 -20.07 2.68 24.74
CA SER A 45 -21.23 3.53 24.46
C SER A 45 -20.90 5.03 24.37
N LEU A 46 -19.90 5.49 25.12
CA LEU A 46 -19.44 6.88 25.07
C LEU A 46 -18.76 7.20 23.71
N GLY A 47 -18.09 6.21 23.11
CA GLY A 47 -17.42 6.34 21.82
C GLY A 47 -18.35 6.52 20.62
N VAL A 48 -19.60 6.05 20.73
CA VAL A 48 -20.66 6.22 19.71
C VAL A 48 -21.64 7.35 20.06
N SER A 49 -21.45 8.02 21.20
CA SER A 49 -22.31 9.11 21.65
C SER A 49 -21.92 10.46 21.05
N ASN A 50 -22.80 11.45 21.21
CA ASN A 50 -22.52 12.85 20.85
C ASN A 50 -21.70 13.61 21.93
N PHE A 51 -21.30 12.94 23.03
CA PHE A 51 -20.53 13.56 24.11
C PHE A 51 -19.02 13.62 23.83
N THR A 52 -18.56 12.97 22.76
CA THR A 52 -17.17 12.99 22.33
C THR A 52 -17.08 13.50 20.89
N PRO A 53 -15.93 14.03 20.45
CA PRO A 53 -15.76 14.43 19.04
C PRO A 53 -15.68 13.24 18.07
N LEU A 54 -15.62 12.00 18.56
CA LEU A 54 -15.31 10.82 17.75
C LEU A 54 -16.35 10.55 16.66
N GLY A 55 -17.64 10.79 16.90
CA GLY A 55 -18.67 10.66 15.87
C GLY A 55 -18.45 11.59 14.68
N ARG A 56 -18.04 12.84 14.94
CA ARG A 56 -17.71 13.82 13.89
C ARG A 56 -16.41 13.43 13.16
N MET A 57 -15.41 12.96 13.92
CA MET A 57 -14.15 12.49 13.34
C MET A 57 -14.38 11.27 12.43
N TRP A 58 -15.25 10.35 12.82
CA TRP A 58 -15.64 9.18 12.03
C TRP A 58 -16.27 9.57 10.69
N ALA A 59 -17.19 10.54 10.69
CA ALA A 59 -17.76 11.07 9.45
C ALA A 59 -16.67 11.66 8.51
N ASN A 60 -15.70 12.38 9.09
CA ASN A 60 -14.59 12.96 8.32
C ASN A 60 -13.63 11.92 7.73
N VAL A 61 -13.50 10.74 8.33
CA VAL A 61 -12.68 9.65 7.77
C VAL A 61 -13.20 9.21 6.40
N LEU A 62 -14.53 9.11 6.25
CA LEU A 62 -15.16 8.74 4.98
C LEU A 62 -14.84 9.78 3.91
N VAL A 63 -14.94 11.07 4.27
CA VAL A 63 -14.56 12.18 3.39
C VAL A 63 -13.08 12.09 3.03
N MET A 64 -12.19 11.81 3.98
CA MET A 64 -10.75 11.65 3.73
C MET A 64 -10.43 10.51 2.76
N GLY A 65 -11.25 9.46 2.70
CA GLY A 65 -11.10 8.37 1.74
C GLY A 65 -11.47 8.74 0.30
N MET A 66 -12.32 9.76 0.11
CA MET A 66 -12.92 10.15 -1.17
C MET A 66 -12.37 11.47 -1.73
N ALA A 67 -12.10 12.45 -0.85
CA ALA A 67 -11.66 13.78 -1.22
C ALA A 67 -10.29 13.75 -1.93
N ASP A 68 -10.08 14.66 -2.88
CA ASP A 68 -8.86 14.79 -3.68
C ASP A 68 -8.44 13.52 -4.42
N GLY A 69 -9.41 12.64 -4.70
CA GLY A 69 -9.21 11.35 -5.35
C GLY A 69 -9.49 10.18 -4.39
N PRO A 70 -10.32 9.22 -4.80
CA PRO A 70 -10.54 7.99 -4.05
C PRO A 70 -9.23 7.24 -3.80
N THR A 71 -9.21 6.45 -2.73
CA THR A 71 -8.03 5.69 -2.29
C THR A 71 -7.47 4.80 -3.41
N GLU A 72 -8.34 4.19 -4.20
CA GLU A 72 -8.00 3.30 -5.31
C GLU A 72 -7.25 4.03 -6.42
N ILE A 73 -7.61 5.29 -6.69
CA ILE A 73 -6.93 6.13 -7.69
C ILE A 73 -5.51 6.45 -7.23
N HIS A 74 -5.33 6.80 -5.96
CA HIS A 74 -4.00 7.07 -5.40
C HIS A 74 -3.13 5.81 -5.34
N GLN A 75 -3.72 4.65 -4.98
CA GLN A 75 -3.03 3.36 -5.01
C GLN A 75 -2.57 3.00 -6.43
N MET A 76 -3.47 3.10 -7.41
CA MET A 76 -3.16 2.86 -8.82
C MET A 76 -2.07 3.83 -9.33
N TYR A 77 -2.15 5.11 -8.96
CA TYR A 77 -1.15 6.10 -9.34
C TYR A 77 0.23 5.77 -8.75
N ALA A 78 0.30 5.47 -7.45
CA ALA A 78 1.53 5.07 -6.77
C ALA A 78 2.11 3.79 -7.40
N ALA A 79 1.27 2.79 -7.68
CA ALA A 79 1.68 1.54 -8.32
C ALA A 79 2.27 1.79 -9.72
N ARG A 80 1.61 2.59 -10.57
CA ARG A 80 2.16 2.96 -11.89
C ARG A 80 3.51 3.64 -11.80
N HIS A 81 3.67 4.56 -10.85
CA HIS A 81 4.92 5.29 -10.69
C HIS A 81 6.06 4.39 -10.22
N LEU A 82 5.78 3.46 -9.29
CA LEU A 82 6.72 2.45 -8.83
C LEU A 82 7.13 1.49 -9.95
N LEU A 83 6.15 0.98 -10.70
CA LEU A 83 6.37 -0.01 -11.75
C LEU A 83 7.09 0.57 -12.98
N ARG A 84 7.09 1.90 -13.19
CA ARG A 84 7.79 2.54 -14.31
C ARG A 84 9.29 2.20 -14.39
N LYS A 85 9.92 1.91 -13.25
CA LYS A 85 11.34 1.56 -13.15
C LYS A 85 11.62 0.05 -13.21
N HIS A 86 10.59 -0.78 -13.36
CA HIS A 86 10.69 -2.23 -13.29
C HIS A 86 10.31 -2.86 -14.64
N LYS A 87 10.95 -3.98 -14.97
CA LYS A 87 10.56 -4.80 -16.12
C LYS A 87 9.59 -5.89 -15.67
N PRO A 88 8.55 -6.20 -16.46
CA PRO A 88 7.66 -7.31 -16.16
C PRO A 88 8.45 -8.63 -16.17
N ALA A 89 8.01 -9.59 -15.37
CA ALA A 89 8.57 -10.94 -15.38
C ALA A 89 8.38 -11.59 -16.77
N PRO A 90 9.29 -12.49 -17.20
CA PRO A 90 9.15 -13.19 -18.46
C PRO A 90 8.02 -14.23 -18.32
N GLY A 91 6.80 -13.84 -18.71
CA GLY A 91 5.63 -14.70 -18.69
C GLY A 91 4.38 -14.03 -18.11
N ARG A 92 3.32 -14.82 -17.94
CA ARG A 92 2.04 -14.37 -17.38
C ARG A 92 2.01 -14.37 -15.85
N PHE A 93 2.95 -15.09 -15.22
CA PHE A 93 2.98 -15.29 -13.77
C PHE A 93 4.26 -14.69 -13.17
N PRO A 94 4.27 -14.40 -11.86
CA PRO A 94 5.48 -13.97 -11.15
C PRO A 94 6.64 -14.97 -11.30
N THR A 95 7.87 -14.51 -11.09
CA THR A 95 9.07 -15.38 -11.17
C THR A 95 9.02 -16.55 -10.20
N ASP A 96 8.26 -16.40 -9.11
CA ASP A 96 8.13 -17.37 -8.03
C ASP A 96 6.93 -18.32 -8.25
N TYR A 97 6.39 -18.37 -9.47
CA TYR A 97 5.31 -19.27 -9.84
C TYR A 97 5.76 -20.73 -9.70
N ILE A 98 5.19 -21.42 -8.71
CA ILE A 98 5.63 -22.76 -8.27
C ILE A 98 5.76 -23.76 -9.43
N PRO A 99 4.83 -23.85 -10.39
CA PRO A 99 4.97 -24.77 -11.51
C PRO A 99 6.20 -24.49 -12.39
N ASP A 100 6.52 -23.23 -12.65
CA ASP A 100 7.73 -22.87 -13.41
C ASP A 100 9.00 -23.16 -12.61
N LEU A 101 8.98 -22.93 -11.30
CA LEU A 101 10.10 -23.27 -10.42
C LEU A 101 10.35 -24.77 -10.35
N ARG A 102 9.30 -25.59 -10.31
CA ARG A 102 9.40 -27.06 -10.37
C ARG A 102 10.01 -27.52 -11.67
N ARG A 103 9.52 -27.02 -12.82
CA ARG A 103 10.11 -27.33 -14.13
C ARG A 103 11.59 -26.95 -14.19
N LYS A 104 11.96 -25.76 -13.71
CA LYS A 104 13.37 -25.33 -13.63
C LYS A 104 14.21 -26.22 -12.72
N ALA A 105 13.64 -26.67 -11.59
CA ALA A 105 14.32 -27.58 -10.68
C ALA A 105 14.52 -28.95 -11.35
N GLU A 106 13.48 -29.51 -11.97
CA GLU A 106 13.55 -30.75 -12.75
C GLU A 106 14.60 -30.66 -13.87
N GLU A 107 14.60 -29.60 -14.67
CA GLU A 107 15.61 -29.36 -15.71
C GLU A 107 17.04 -29.28 -15.14
N LYS A 108 17.20 -28.61 -13.99
CA LYS A 108 18.50 -28.48 -13.30
C LYS A 108 19.00 -29.81 -12.76
N PHE A 109 18.12 -30.63 -12.18
CA PHE A 109 18.47 -31.90 -11.55
C PHE A 109 18.41 -33.10 -12.51
N ALA A 110 17.85 -32.97 -13.71
CA ALA A 110 17.80 -34.03 -14.72
C ALA A 110 19.18 -34.53 -15.21
N LYS A 111 20.24 -33.73 -15.01
CA LYS A 111 21.64 -34.10 -15.34
C LYS A 111 22.50 -34.37 -14.11
N ALA A 112 21.93 -34.34 -12.90
CA ALA A 112 22.68 -34.65 -11.70
C ALA A 112 23.00 -36.16 -11.70
N PRO A 113 24.26 -36.57 -11.42
CA PRO A 113 24.55 -37.98 -11.22
C PRO A 113 23.69 -38.51 -10.06
N GLU A 114 23.27 -39.77 -10.15
CA GLU A 114 22.46 -40.38 -9.11
C GLU A 114 23.13 -40.20 -7.74
N PRO A 115 22.36 -39.89 -6.68
CA PRO A 115 22.91 -39.78 -5.35
C PRO A 115 23.62 -41.10 -5.02
N ILE A 116 24.90 -41.02 -4.70
CA ILE A 116 25.70 -42.18 -4.29
C ILE A 116 25.02 -42.75 -3.04
N ALA A 117 24.49 -43.96 -3.20
CA ALA A 117 23.80 -44.73 -2.16
C ALA A 117 24.76 -45.15 -1.04
#